data_AF-A0AAQ4QBJ3-F1
#
_entry.id   AF-A0AAQ4QBJ3-F1
#
_cell.length_a   1.000
_cell.length_b   1.000
_cell.length_c   1.000
_cell.angle_alpha   90.00
_cell.angle_beta   90.00
_cell.angle_gamma   90.00
#
_symmetry.space_group_name_H-M   'P 1'
#
loop_
_entity.id
_entity.type
_entity.pdbx_description
1 polymer ?
#
loop_
_entity_poly.entity_id
_entity_poly.type
_entity_poly.pdbx_seq_one_letter_code
_entity_poly.pdbx_strand_id
1 'polypeptide(L)'
;MRSRGSSGAADRRRRKAAAVNMSQETSMALQEFLSQAELIKQGAEARVYRAQFLGKPTILKQRFPKRYRHPLLDEKLTHRRTVQEVRSILRCRRAGISAPVVYFVDYASHCIFLEEIVGSSTVRDYIASTRRSDASEDLGWLAERVGQILARMHDEDVVHGDLTTSNMLLRHGLEDGESELFLIDFGLSYISALPEDKGVDLYVLEKAFLSTHPSTEALFQRLLKSYAAASSKSSAVFKKLDEVRLRGRKRSMVG
;
A
#
# COMPACT_ATOMS: atom_id res chain seq x y z
N MET A 1 -59.24 14.77 16.94
CA MET A 1 -58.11 14.34 16.07
C MET A 1 -56.84 14.34 16.91
N ARG A 2 -56.36 13.16 17.37
CA ARG A 2 -55.16 13.04 18.21
C ARG A 2 -53.96 12.48 17.41
N SER A 3 -52.82 13.12 17.65
CA SER A 3 -51.44 12.59 17.71
C SER A 3 -50.95 11.65 16.60
N ARG A 4 -50.13 12.18 15.67
CA ARG A 4 -49.21 11.39 14.83
C ARG A 4 -47.74 11.89 14.84
N GLY A 5 -47.36 12.75 15.80
CA GLY A 5 -46.03 13.40 15.80
C GLY A 5 -44.93 12.77 16.65
N SER A 6 -45.21 11.82 17.55
CA SER A 6 -44.23 11.41 18.58
C SER A 6 -43.42 10.13 18.30
N SER A 7 -43.82 9.27 17.34
CA SER A 7 -43.16 7.96 17.19
C SER A 7 -41.80 8.03 16.44
N GLY A 8 -41.63 8.97 15.50
CA GLY A 8 -40.40 9.07 14.69
C GLY A 8 -39.19 9.62 15.44
N ALA A 9 -39.40 10.47 16.47
CA ALA A 9 -38.32 11.03 17.27
C ALA A 9 -37.76 10.02 18.30
N ALA A 10 -38.63 9.18 18.86
CA ALA A 10 -38.23 8.11 19.77
C ALA A 10 -37.46 6.99 19.05
N ASP A 11 -37.89 6.63 17.83
CA ASP A 11 -37.20 5.63 16.99
C ASP A 11 -35.81 6.13 16.54
N ARG A 12 -35.67 7.41 16.16
CA ARG A 12 -34.36 8.01 15.87
C ARG A 12 -33.43 8.02 17.09
N ARG A 13 -33.94 8.32 18.29
CA ARG A 13 -33.14 8.31 19.52
C ARG A 13 -32.69 6.89 19.90
N ARG A 14 -33.57 5.89 19.75
CA ARG A 14 -33.21 4.47 19.97
C ARG A 14 -32.15 3.98 18.99
N ARG A 15 -32.28 4.28 17.69
CA ARG A 15 -31.26 3.93 16.68
C ARG A 15 -29.92 4.60 16.94
N LYS A 16 -29.93 5.87 17.38
CA LYS A 16 -28.71 6.59 17.73
C LYS A 16 -28.05 6.01 18.99
N ALA A 17 -28.81 5.64 20.00
CA ALA A 17 -28.29 5.01 21.21
C ALA A 17 -27.71 3.60 20.94
N ALA A 18 -28.39 2.79 20.11
CA ALA A 18 -27.90 1.48 19.69
C ALA A 18 -26.59 1.59 18.89
N ALA A 19 -26.49 2.56 17.97
CA ALA A 19 -25.26 2.81 17.21
C ALA A 19 -24.10 3.25 18.11
N VAL A 20 -24.37 4.06 19.15
CA VAL A 20 -23.34 4.48 20.12
C VAL A 20 -22.86 3.28 20.95
N ASN A 21 -23.76 2.44 21.47
CA ASN A 21 -23.37 1.25 22.24
C ASN A 21 -22.54 0.27 21.40
N MET A 22 -22.97 -0.01 20.16
CA MET A 22 -22.20 -0.87 19.24
C MET A 22 -20.81 -0.30 18.95
N SER A 23 -20.67 1.02 18.79
CA SER A 23 -19.38 1.65 18.56
C SER A 23 -18.43 1.54 19.76
N GLN A 24 -18.97 1.61 20.98
CA GLN A 24 -18.19 1.45 22.21
C GLN A 24 -17.74 0.00 22.40
N GLU A 25 -18.62 -0.97 22.19
CA GLU A 25 -18.27 -2.41 22.27
C GLU A 25 -17.21 -2.79 21.24
N THR A 26 -17.34 -2.31 20.00
CA THR A 26 -16.35 -2.54 18.92
C THR A 26 -14.99 -1.92 19.28
N SER A 27 -15.00 -0.70 19.86
CA SER A 27 -13.78 -0.05 20.32
C SER A 27 -13.09 -0.80 21.46
N MET A 28 -13.84 -1.40 22.39
CA MET A 28 -13.28 -2.18 23.49
C MET A 28 -12.69 -3.50 22.98
N ALA A 29 -13.40 -4.21 22.11
CA ALA A 29 -12.91 -5.46 21.51
C ALA A 29 -11.63 -5.24 20.70
N LEU A 30 -11.53 -4.14 19.94
CA LEU A 30 -10.30 -3.80 19.24
C LEU A 30 -9.17 -3.45 20.21
N GLN A 31 -9.43 -2.72 21.29
CA GLN A 31 -8.39 -2.42 22.29
C GLN A 31 -7.86 -3.69 22.95
N GLU A 32 -8.74 -4.63 23.28
CA GLU A 32 -8.36 -5.92 23.82
C GLU A 32 -7.51 -6.72 22.82
N PHE A 33 -7.94 -6.78 21.55
CA PHE A 33 -7.15 -7.39 20.48
C PHE A 33 -5.76 -6.75 20.32
N LEU A 34 -5.71 -5.41 20.29
CA LEU A 34 -4.46 -4.66 20.16
C LEU A 34 -3.52 -4.82 21.36
N SER A 35 -4.06 -5.11 22.55
CA SER A 35 -3.25 -5.34 23.76
C SER A 35 -2.39 -6.61 23.66
N GLN A 36 -2.80 -7.56 22.81
CA GLN A 36 -2.08 -8.80 22.53
C GLN A 36 -1.26 -8.74 21.24
N ALA A 37 -1.32 -7.62 20.51
CA ALA A 37 -0.63 -7.43 19.24
C ALA A 37 0.72 -6.74 19.43
N GLU A 38 1.72 -7.12 18.65
CA GLU A 38 3.05 -6.50 18.63
C GLU A 38 3.03 -5.27 17.71
N LEU A 39 3.32 -4.07 18.24
CA LEU A 39 3.47 -2.88 17.40
C LEU A 39 4.78 -2.96 16.59
N ILE A 40 4.67 -3.11 15.28
CA ILE A 40 5.83 -3.17 14.37
C ILE A 40 6.31 -1.76 14.03
N LYS A 41 5.38 -0.87 13.68
CA LYS A 41 5.71 0.47 13.17
C LYS A 41 4.58 1.45 13.44
N GLN A 42 4.96 2.66 13.83
CA GLN A 42 4.05 3.80 13.87
C GLN A 42 4.49 4.84 12.83
N GLY A 43 3.69 5.01 11.78
CA GLY A 43 3.88 6.04 10.78
C GLY A 43 3.08 7.31 11.11
N ALA A 44 3.15 8.28 10.21
CA ALA A 44 2.31 9.46 10.28
C ALA A 44 0.83 9.09 10.10
N GLU A 45 0.47 8.10 9.27
CA GLU A 45 -0.94 7.85 8.94
C GLU A 45 -1.57 6.66 9.67
N ALA A 46 -0.76 5.70 10.10
CA ALA A 46 -1.25 4.46 10.66
C ALA A 46 -0.24 3.84 11.64
N ARG A 47 -0.77 3.00 12.52
CA ARG A 47 -0.01 2.03 13.29
C ARG A 47 -0.15 0.66 12.65
N VAL A 48 0.95 -0.06 12.56
CA VAL A 48 1.02 -1.40 11.98
C VAL A 48 1.41 -2.36 13.08
N TYR A 49 0.59 -3.38 13.29
CA TYR A 49 0.75 -4.39 14.32
C TYR A 49 0.88 -5.78 13.69
N ARG A 50 1.66 -6.65 14.32
CA ARG A 50 1.68 -8.09 14.07
C ARG A 50 0.77 -8.76 15.09
N ALA A 51 -0.11 -9.64 14.63
CA ALA A 51 -1.04 -10.37 15.48
C ALA A 51 -1.42 -11.72 14.85
N GLN A 52 -2.18 -12.53 15.60
CA GLN A 52 -2.95 -13.63 15.03
C GLN A 52 -4.42 -13.25 14.94
N PHE A 53 -5.02 -13.41 13.75
CA PHE A 53 -6.45 -13.20 13.55
C PHE A 53 -7.07 -14.49 13.01
N LEU A 54 -8.01 -15.07 13.77
CA LEU A 54 -8.63 -16.37 13.45
C LEU A 54 -7.59 -17.48 13.16
N GLY A 55 -6.52 -17.52 13.98
CA GLY A 55 -5.43 -18.50 13.86
C GLY A 55 -4.46 -18.25 12.69
N LYS A 56 -4.56 -17.12 11.99
CA LYS A 56 -3.68 -16.78 10.86
C LYS A 56 -2.72 -15.63 11.21
N PRO A 57 -1.43 -15.73 10.83
CA PRO A 57 -0.49 -14.60 10.88
C PRO A 57 -1.04 -13.38 10.14
N THR A 58 -1.12 -12.25 10.83
CA THR A 58 -1.86 -11.07 10.38
C THR A 58 -1.10 -9.78 10.66
N ILE A 59 -1.07 -8.91 9.66
CA ILE A 59 -0.71 -7.51 9.80
C ILE A 59 -1.99 -6.69 9.97
N LEU A 60 -2.14 -6.05 11.13
CA LEU A 60 -3.21 -5.10 11.37
C LEU A 60 -2.71 -3.68 11.12
N LYS A 61 -3.35 -2.97 10.18
CA LYS A 61 -3.10 -1.56 9.91
C LYS A 61 -4.26 -0.74 10.47
N GLN A 62 -4.00 0.00 11.54
CA GLN A 62 -4.95 0.92 12.16
C GLN A 62 -4.64 2.35 11.75
N ARG A 63 -5.57 3.01 11.06
CA ARG A 63 -5.48 4.46 10.78
C ARG A 63 -6.07 5.22 11.97
N PHE A 64 -5.26 6.09 12.57
CA PHE A 64 -5.69 6.87 13.73
C PHE A 64 -6.16 8.27 13.31
N PRO A 65 -7.15 8.86 14.00
CA PRO A 65 -7.67 10.17 13.66
C PRO A 65 -6.63 11.28 13.73
N LYS A 66 -6.73 12.23 12.81
CA LYS A 66 -5.88 13.42 12.80
C LYS A 66 -6.55 14.56 13.53
N ARG A 67 -6.07 14.85 14.76
CA ARG A 67 -6.61 15.91 15.65
C ARG A 67 -6.63 17.31 15.02
N TYR A 68 -5.80 17.57 14.01
CA TYR A 68 -5.78 18.85 13.31
C TYR A 68 -6.88 18.99 12.24
N ARG A 69 -7.58 17.91 11.87
CA ARG A 69 -8.67 17.93 10.90
C ARG A 69 -10.02 17.99 11.60
N HIS A 70 -10.99 18.63 10.97
CA HIS A 70 -12.36 18.58 11.45
C HIS A 70 -12.86 17.12 11.48
N PRO A 71 -13.50 16.63 12.56
CA PRO A 71 -13.83 15.20 12.72
C PRO A 71 -14.60 14.60 11.54
N LEU A 72 -15.61 15.30 11.01
CA LEU A 72 -16.38 14.84 9.85
C LEU A 72 -15.54 14.72 8.56
N LEU A 73 -14.55 15.60 8.39
CA LEU A 73 -13.65 15.56 7.23
C LEU A 73 -12.65 14.43 7.39
N ASP A 74 -12.10 14.26 8.59
CA ASP A 74 -11.14 13.18 8.87
C ASP A 74 -11.78 11.81 8.70
N GLU A 75 -13.00 11.62 9.19
CA GLU A 75 -13.77 10.38 9.02
C GLU A 75 -13.99 10.07 7.54
N LYS A 76 -14.46 11.07 6.76
CA LYS A 76 -14.68 10.91 5.32
C LYS A 76 -13.39 10.58 4.56
N LEU A 77 -12.29 11.24 4.90
CA LEU A 77 -10.98 11.03 4.27
C LEU A 77 -10.41 9.65 4.61
N THR A 78 -10.46 9.27 5.88
CA THR A 78 -9.94 7.99 6.37
C THR A 78 -10.75 6.84 5.78
N HIS A 79 -12.08 6.91 5.84
CA HIS A 79 -12.95 5.93 5.20
C HIS A 79 -12.65 5.78 3.70
N ARG A 80 -12.56 6.89 2.96
CA ARG A 80 -12.22 6.85 1.53
C ARG A 80 -10.87 6.19 1.27
N ARG A 81 -9.85 6.50 2.08
CA ARG A 81 -8.51 5.90 1.95
C ARG A 81 -8.53 4.41 2.27
N THR A 82 -9.21 3.99 3.34
CA THR A 82 -9.39 2.57 3.70
C THR A 82 -10.05 1.79 2.56
N VAL A 83 -11.15 2.32 2.01
CA VAL A 83 -11.83 1.71 0.86
C VAL A 83 -10.92 1.62 -0.35
N GLN A 84 -10.19 2.70 -0.66
CA GLN A 84 -9.31 2.73 -1.83
C GLN A 84 -8.15 1.75 -1.70
N GLU A 85 -7.50 1.68 -0.53
CA GLU A 85 -6.42 0.75 -0.24
C GLU A 85 -6.85 -0.70 -0.43
N VAL A 86 -7.99 -1.10 0.15
CA VAL A 86 -8.57 -2.44 -0.01
C VAL A 86 -8.91 -2.75 -1.47
N ARG A 87 -9.50 -1.78 -2.19
CA ARG A 87 -9.84 -1.95 -3.62
C ARG A 87 -8.61 -2.14 -4.48
N SER A 88 -7.54 -1.38 -4.26
CA SER A 88 -6.30 -1.51 -5.00
C SER A 88 -5.63 -2.86 -4.74
N ILE A 89 -5.57 -3.32 -3.49
CA ILE A 89 -5.06 -4.66 -3.14
C ILE A 89 -5.83 -5.75 -3.89
N LEU A 90 -7.17 -5.72 -3.82
CA LEU A 90 -8.01 -6.71 -4.49
C LEU A 90 -7.85 -6.69 -6.01
N ARG A 91 -7.69 -5.50 -6.61
CA ARG A 91 -7.48 -5.35 -8.05
C ARG A 91 -6.14 -5.93 -8.48
N CYS A 92 -5.06 -5.62 -7.76
CA CYS A 92 -3.74 -6.22 -8.00
C CYS A 92 -3.80 -7.75 -7.94
N ARG A 93 -4.43 -8.30 -6.88
CA ARG A 93 -4.57 -9.76 -6.73
C ARG A 93 -5.35 -10.41 -7.88
N ARG A 94 -6.45 -9.78 -8.33
CA ARG A 94 -7.23 -10.28 -9.47
C ARG A 94 -6.44 -10.29 -10.78
N ALA A 95 -5.47 -9.40 -10.92
CA ALA A 95 -4.56 -9.34 -12.05
C ALA A 95 -3.32 -10.25 -11.91
N GLY A 96 -3.31 -11.15 -10.91
CA GLY A 96 -2.19 -12.06 -10.67
C GLY A 96 -0.94 -11.35 -10.12
N ILE A 97 -1.10 -10.17 -9.52
CA ILE A 97 -0.03 -9.48 -8.80
C ILE A 97 -0.10 -9.89 -7.33
N SER A 98 1.01 -10.40 -6.81
CA SER A 98 1.12 -10.76 -5.41
C SER A 98 1.02 -9.51 -4.52
N ALA A 99 0.01 -9.49 -3.67
CA ALA A 99 -0.25 -8.49 -2.64
C ALA A 99 -0.95 -9.19 -1.47
N PRO A 100 -0.88 -8.70 -0.22
CA PRO A 100 -1.47 -9.38 0.93
C PRO A 100 -2.96 -9.70 0.75
N VAL A 101 -3.41 -10.89 1.18
CA VAL A 101 -4.86 -11.16 1.30
C VAL A 101 -5.47 -10.22 2.34
N VAL A 102 -6.63 -9.65 2.03
CA VAL A 102 -7.43 -8.90 3.00
C VAL A 102 -8.30 -9.89 3.76
N TYR A 103 -8.03 -10.08 5.05
CA TYR A 103 -8.82 -10.96 5.92
C TYR A 103 -10.10 -10.29 6.41
N PHE A 104 -9.99 -9.04 6.84
CA PHE A 104 -11.11 -8.30 7.41
C PHE A 104 -10.88 -6.79 7.32
N VAL A 105 -11.96 -6.02 7.24
CA VAL A 105 -11.93 -4.56 7.23
C VAL A 105 -12.96 -4.07 8.26
N ASP A 106 -12.49 -3.36 9.27
CA ASP A 106 -13.33 -2.65 10.23
C ASP A 106 -13.36 -1.17 9.87
N TYR A 107 -14.47 -0.73 9.27
CA TYR A 107 -14.68 0.67 8.92
C TYR A 107 -15.02 1.55 10.13
N ALA A 108 -15.47 0.98 11.26
CA ALA A 108 -15.77 1.77 12.45
C ALA A 108 -14.47 2.21 13.16
N SER A 109 -13.49 1.32 13.19
CA SER A 109 -12.18 1.60 13.83
C SER A 109 -11.05 1.91 12.84
N HIS A 110 -11.37 1.98 11.54
CA HIS A 110 -10.42 2.20 10.44
C HIS A 110 -9.24 1.22 10.44
N CYS A 111 -9.55 -0.05 10.64
CA CYS A 111 -8.59 -1.15 10.65
C CYS A 111 -8.69 -2.01 9.40
N ILE A 112 -7.54 -2.40 8.86
CA ILE A 112 -7.42 -3.40 7.80
C ILE A 112 -6.59 -4.55 8.35
N PHE A 113 -7.13 -5.76 8.29
CA PHE A 113 -6.46 -6.99 8.67
C PHE A 113 -5.97 -7.67 7.40
N LEU A 114 -4.65 -7.78 7.27
CA LEU A 114 -3.96 -8.27 6.08
C LEU A 114 -3.17 -9.53 6.41
N GLU A 115 -2.97 -10.38 5.43
CA GLU A 115 -1.99 -11.45 5.47
C GLU A 115 -0.60 -10.92 5.85
N GLU A 116 0.04 -11.55 6.82
CA GLU A 116 1.47 -11.39 7.02
C GLU A 116 2.23 -12.25 6.01
N ILE A 117 3.09 -11.62 5.21
CA ILE A 117 3.99 -12.32 4.29
C ILE A 117 5.19 -12.85 5.08
N VAL A 118 4.99 -13.94 5.81
CA VAL A 118 6.02 -14.58 6.64
C VAL A 118 7.20 -15.06 5.78
N GLY A 119 8.43 -14.95 6.31
CA GLY A 119 9.65 -15.37 5.61
C GLY A 119 10.07 -14.42 4.48
N SER A 120 9.58 -13.18 4.49
CA SER A 120 9.97 -12.16 3.52
C SER A 120 10.86 -11.09 4.13
N SER A 121 11.65 -10.44 3.28
CA SER A 121 12.42 -9.24 3.58
C SER A 121 12.00 -8.11 2.64
N THR A 122 12.27 -6.85 2.99
CA THR A 122 12.00 -5.78 2.02
C THR A 122 13.00 -5.84 0.87
N VAL A 123 12.58 -5.44 -0.33
CA VAL A 123 13.51 -5.31 -1.48
C VAL A 123 14.66 -4.37 -1.14
N ARG A 124 14.41 -3.34 -0.32
CA ARG A 124 15.46 -2.46 0.20
C ARG A 124 16.52 -3.25 0.96
N ASP A 125 16.11 -4.03 1.94
CA ASP A 125 17.05 -4.75 2.81
C ASP A 125 17.79 -5.84 2.03
N TYR A 126 17.11 -6.51 1.11
CA TYR A 126 17.72 -7.52 0.23
C TYR A 126 18.82 -6.92 -0.67
N ILE A 127 18.54 -5.81 -1.37
CA ILE A 127 19.56 -5.13 -2.19
C ILE A 127 20.75 -4.71 -1.31
N ALA A 128 20.49 -4.21 -0.10
CA ALA A 128 21.54 -3.77 0.83
C ALA A 128 22.35 -4.94 1.42
N SER A 129 21.77 -6.13 1.62
CA SER A 129 22.50 -7.31 2.07
C SER A 129 23.37 -7.90 0.96
N THR A 130 22.82 -8.08 -0.24
CA THR A 130 23.53 -8.68 -1.37
C THR A 130 24.78 -7.87 -1.75
N ARG A 131 24.69 -6.54 -1.68
CA ARG A 131 25.85 -5.67 -1.95
C ARG A 131 26.95 -5.72 -0.90
N ARG A 132 26.62 -6.06 0.36
CA ARG A 132 27.62 -6.17 1.44
C ARG A 132 28.35 -7.50 1.43
N SER A 133 27.78 -8.54 0.84
CA SER A 133 28.33 -9.88 0.85
C SER A 133 29.45 -10.14 -0.16
N ASP A 134 29.89 -9.15 -0.96
CA ASP A 134 30.81 -9.31 -2.12
C ASP A 134 30.42 -10.44 -3.09
N ALA A 135 29.20 -10.97 -2.93
CA ALA A 135 28.64 -11.98 -3.80
C ALA A 135 28.28 -11.31 -5.13
N SER A 136 28.77 -11.90 -6.22
CA SER A 136 28.43 -11.56 -7.61
C SER A 136 26.97 -11.92 -7.97
N GLU A 137 26.03 -11.81 -7.03
CA GLU A 137 24.63 -12.13 -7.28
C GLU A 137 24.03 -11.02 -8.15
N ASP A 138 23.70 -11.37 -9.40
CA ASP A 138 23.10 -10.43 -10.34
C ASP A 138 21.66 -10.10 -9.91
N LEU A 139 21.46 -8.88 -9.39
CA LEU A 139 20.14 -8.35 -9.04
C LEU A 139 19.25 -8.09 -10.27
N GLY A 140 19.75 -8.32 -11.49
CA GLY A 140 19.04 -8.14 -12.74
C GLY A 140 17.66 -8.82 -12.78
N TRP A 141 17.57 -10.06 -12.29
CA TRP A 141 16.30 -10.80 -12.23
C TRP A 141 15.26 -10.07 -11.38
N LEU A 142 15.69 -9.43 -10.28
CA LEU A 142 14.82 -8.69 -9.37
C LEU A 142 14.29 -7.42 -10.05
N ALA A 143 15.17 -6.68 -10.73
CA ALA A 143 14.75 -5.52 -11.52
C ALA A 143 13.77 -5.91 -12.63
N GLU A 144 14.01 -7.02 -13.31
CA GLU A 144 13.11 -7.53 -14.34
C GLU A 144 11.75 -7.90 -13.77
N ARG A 145 11.71 -8.62 -12.64
CA ARG A 145 10.46 -9.00 -11.96
C ARG A 145 9.68 -7.79 -11.45
N VAL A 146 10.36 -6.81 -10.87
CA VAL A 146 9.74 -5.53 -10.45
C VAL A 146 9.15 -4.83 -11.68
N GLY A 147 9.89 -4.72 -12.77
CA GLY A 147 9.43 -4.10 -14.02
C GLY A 147 8.14 -4.75 -14.55
N GLN A 148 8.08 -6.08 -14.57
CA GLN A 148 6.89 -6.85 -15.00
C GLN A 148 5.69 -6.63 -14.08
N ILE A 149 5.89 -6.58 -12.76
CA ILE A 149 4.81 -6.38 -11.79
C ILE A 149 4.24 -4.96 -11.90
N LEU A 150 5.10 -3.96 -12.04
CA LEU A 150 4.68 -2.56 -12.19
C LEU A 150 3.97 -2.32 -13.52
N ALA A 151 4.43 -2.95 -14.60
CA ALA A 151 3.75 -2.92 -15.90
C ALA A 151 2.32 -3.45 -15.78
N ARG A 152 2.14 -4.63 -15.17
CA ARG A 152 0.81 -5.22 -14.93
C ARG A 152 -0.07 -4.34 -14.03
N MET A 153 0.50 -3.79 -12.96
CA MET A 153 -0.22 -2.88 -12.05
C MET A 153 -0.75 -1.64 -12.79
N HIS A 154 0.11 -1.02 -13.60
CA HIS A 154 -0.24 0.15 -14.39
C HIS A 154 -1.17 -0.17 -15.57
N ASP A 155 -1.09 -1.36 -16.15
CA ASP A 155 -2.02 -1.79 -17.20
C ASP A 155 -3.44 -2.00 -16.68
N GLU A 156 -3.56 -2.35 -15.39
CA GLU A 156 -4.78 -2.37 -14.59
C GLU A 156 -5.20 -1.00 -14.05
N ASP A 157 -4.54 0.07 -14.48
CA ASP A 157 -4.82 1.44 -14.05
C ASP A 157 -4.72 1.64 -12.53
N VAL A 158 -3.98 0.79 -11.82
CA VAL A 158 -3.65 0.98 -10.41
C VAL A 158 -2.37 1.80 -10.34
N VAL A 159 -2.45 2.96 -9.69
CA VAL A 159 -1.28 3.76 -9.32
C VAL A 159 -1.08 3.60 -7.82
N HIS A 160 0.12 3.23 -7.40
CA HIS A 160 0.41 2.94 -5.99
C HIS A 160 0.59 4.23 -5.18
N GLY A 161 1.21 5.26 -5.77
CA GLY A 161 1.33 6.59 -5.18
C GLY A 161 2.37 6.73 -4.07
N ASP A 162 3.07 5.63 -3.74
CA ASP A 162 4.17 5.59 -2.78
C ASP A 162 5.12 4.42 -3.13
N LEU A 163 5.46 4.26 -4.40
CA LEU A 163 6.37 3.19 -4.82
C LEU A 163 7.78 3.42 -4.27
N THR A 164 8.17 2.58 -3.34
CA THR A 164 9.54 2.51 -2.82
C THR A 164 9.97 1.06 -2.67
N THR A 165 11.27 0.80 -2.61
CA THR A 165 11.80 -0.55 -2.36
C THR A 165 11.45 -1.09 -0.96
N SER A 166 10.96 -0.24 -0.05
CA SER A 166 10.48 -0.67 1.28
C SER A 166 9.03 -1.15 1.25
N ASN A 167 8.27 -0.77 0.21
CA ASN A 167 6.88 -1.18 -0.01
C ASN A 167 6.79 -2.41 -0.94
N MET A 168 7.90 -3.12 -1.10
CA MET A 168 8.00 -4.38 -1.83
C MET A 168 8.64 -5.41 -0.91
N LEU A 169 7.99 -6.57 -0.75
CA LEU A 169 8.52 -7.69 0.03
C LEU A 169 8.97 -8.79 -0.91
N LEU A 170 10.15 -9.34 -0.66
CA LEU A 170 10.70 -10.49 -1.36
C LEU A 170 10.64 -11.70 -0.43
N ARG A 171 9.94 -12.74 -0.84
CA ARG A 171 9.92 -14.04 -0.18
C ARG A 171 10.70 -15.02 -1.04
N HIS A 172 11.79 -15.54 -0.51
CA HIS A 172 12.54 -16.59 -1.18
C HIS A 172 11.75 -17.90 -1.11
N GLY A 173 11.67 -18.61 -2.22
CA GLY A 173 11.14 -19.97 -2.20
C GLY A 173 12.03 -20.88 -1.36
N LEU A 174 11.44 -21.87 -0.70
CA LEU A 174 12.20 -22.93 -0.06
C LEU A 174 12.77 -23.83 -1.16
N GLU A 175 14.08 -24.08 -1.09
CA GLU A 175 14.98 -25.02 -1.81
C GLU A 175 14.80 -25.21 -3.35
N ASP A 176 13.61 -25.11 -3.93
CA ASP A 176 13.30 -25.21 -5.36
C ASP A 176 12.20 -24.22 -5.86
N GLY A 177 11.68 -23.36 -4.98
CA GLY A 177 10.62 -22.40 -5.33
C GLY A 177 11.14 -21.09 -5.94
N GLU A 178 10.42 -20.53 -6.91
CA GLU A 178 10.71 -19.18 -7.40
C GLU A 178 10.52 -18.14 -6.29
N SER A 179 11.43 -17.16 -6.21
CA SER A 179 11.25 -16.02 -5.33
C SER A 179 9.99 -15.22 -5.72
N GLU A 180 9.15 -14.92 -4.74
CA GLU A 180 7.91 -14.18 -4.93
C GLU A 180 8.03 -12.74 -4.45
N LEU A 181 7.56 -11.80 -5.28
CA LEU A 181 7.58 -10.38 -4.97
C LEU A 181 6.16 -9.87 -4.67
N PHE A 182 5.97 -9.34 -3.46
CA PHE A 182 4.71 -8.77 -2.99
C PHE A 182 4.75 -7.24 -3.00
N LEU A 183 3.71 -6.61 -3.53
CA LEU A 183 3.45 -5.19 -3.32
C LEU A 183 2.65 -4.99 -2.03
N ILE A 184 3.07 -4.06 -1.18
CA ILE A 184 2.41 -3.74 0.08
C ILE A 184 2.18 -2.22 0.21
N ASP A 185 1.35 -1.83 1.18
CA ASP A 185 1.06 -0.42 1.49
C ASP A 185 0.44 0.39 0.33
N PHE A 186 -0.78 0.01 -0.05
CA PHE A 186 -1.60 0.75 -1.01
C PHE A 186 -2.29 1.99 -0.40
N GLY A 187 -1.73 2.54 0.70
CA GLY A 187 -2.39 3.57 1.50
C GLY A 187 -2.58 4.92 0.81
N LEU A 188 -1.80 5.19 -0.25
CA LEU A 188 -1.90 6.36 -1.12
C LEU A 188 -2.32 6.01 -2.56
N SER A 189 -2.68 4.75 -2.79
CA SER A 189 -3.03 4.27 -4.12
C SER A 189 -4.34 4.86 -4.62
N TYR A 190 -4.51 4.86 -5.94
CA TYR A 190 -5.74 5.27 -6.61
C TYR A 190 -5.83 4.64 -8.00
N ILE A 191 -7.02 4.69 -8.59
CA ILE A 191 -7.24 4.20 -9.95
C ILE A 191 -7.10 5.36 -10.94
N SER A 192 -6.21 5.22 -11.92
CA SER A 192 -6.04 6.20 -12.98
C SER A 192 -5.53 5.56 -14.28
N ALA A 193 -6.23 5.86 -15.37
CA ALA A 193 -5.81 5.49 -16.72
C ALA A 193 -4.78 6.46 -17.31
N LEU A 194 -4.51 7.59 -16.64
CA LEU A 194 -3.65 8.64 -17.17
C LEU A 194 -2.18 8.18 -17.21
N PRO A 195 -1.49 8.29 -18.37
CA PRO A 195 -0.07 7.97 -18.45
C PRO A 195 0.80 8.87 -17.56
N GLU A 196 0.34 10.09 -17.25
CA GLU A 196 1.06 11.02 -16.37
C GLU A 196 1.17 10.49 -14.95
N ASP A 197 0.10 9.95 -14.39
CA ASP A 197 0.10 9.40 -13.02
C ASP A 197 1.03 8.19 -12.91
N LYS A 198 1.04 7.32 -13.92
CA LYS A 198 1.95 6.17 -14.04
C LYS A 198 3.41 6.61 -14.18
N GLY A 199 3.64 7.68 -14.94
CA GLY A 199 4.96 8.30 -15.10
C GLY A 199 5.47 8.91 -13.80
N VAL A 200 4.60 9.55 -13.01
CA VAL A 200 4.93 10.06 -11.67
C VAL A 200 5.24 8.91 -10.71
N ASP A 201 4.49 7.81 -10.74
CA ASP A 201 4.73 6.65 -9.87
C ASP A 201 6.10 6.01 -10.15
N LEU A 202 6.46 5.83 -11.44
CA LEU A 202 7.80 5.38 -11.84
C LEU A 202 8.90 6.37 -11.43
N TYR A 203 8.62 7.67 -11.50
CA TYR A 203 9.58 8.70 -11.07
C TYR A 203 9.81 8.68 -9.55
N VAL A 204 8.77 8.47 -8.75
CA VAL A 204 8.88 8.30 -7.29
C VAL A 204 9.78 7.09 -6.99
N LEU A 205 9.53 5.97 -7.68
CA LEU A 205 10.38 4.79 -7.53
C LEU A 205 11.83 5.05 -7.95
N GLU A 206 12.06 5.73 -9.09
CA GLU A 206 13.40 6.11 -9.55
C GLU A 206 14.16 6.90 -8.47
N LYS A 207 13.50 7.92 -7.90
CA LYS A 207 14.11 8.76 -6.86
C LYS A 207 14.35 7.98 -5.58
N ALA A 208 13.42 7.13 -5.16
CA ALA A 208 13.58 6.27 -3.99
C ALA A 208 14.75 5.31 -4.18
N PHE A 209 14.82 4.64 -5.34
CA PHE A 209 15.83 3.64 -5.67
C PHE A 209 17.24 4.23 -5.68
N LEU A 210 17.44 5.37 -6.35
CA LEU A 210 18.75 6.03 -6.43
C LEU A 210 19.19 6.63 -5.08
N SER A 211 18.23 7.02 -4.23
CA SER A 211 18.53 7.55 -2.90
C SER A 211 18.90 6.46 -1.90
N THR A 212 18.24 5.31 -1.96
CA THR A 212 18.46 4.22 -0.99
C THR A 212 19.56 3.26 -1.41
N HIS A 213 19.84 3.16 -2.72
CA HIS A 213 20.82 2.25 -3.31
C HIS A 213 21.75 3.00 -4.28
N PRO A 214 22.81 3.66 -3.80
CA PRO A 214 23.75 4.37 -4.66
C PRO A 214 24.40 3.44 -5.69
N SER A 215 24.68 3.93 -6.90
CA SER A 215 25.33 3.17 -7.98
C SER A 215 24.50 2.01 -8.55
N THR A 216 23.17 2.16 -8.57
CA THR A 216 22.23 1.15 -9.10
C THR A 216 21.44 1.63 -10.32
N GLU A 217 21.95 2.65 -11.02
CA GLU A 217 21.35 3.23 -12.23
C GLU A 217 21.15 2.15 -13.30
N ALA A 218 22.14 1.28 -13.50
CA ALA A 218 22.06 0.18 -14.47
C ALA A 218 20.92 -0.80 -14.13
N LEU A 219 20.71 -1.06 -12.84
CA LEU A 219 19.64 -1.93 -12.36
C LEU A 219 18.26 -1.31 -12.62
N PHE A 220 18.13 -0.01 -12.36
CA PHE A 220 16.89 0.72 -12.66
C PHE A 220 16.62 0.77 -14.18
N GLN A 221 17.65 0.90 -15.03
CA GLN A 221 17.47 0.81 -16.47
C GLN A 221 16.99 -0.58 -16.93
N ARG A 222 17.47 -1.66 -16.30
CA ARG A 222 16.94 -3.02 -16.56
C ARG A 222 15.46 -3.13 -16.18
N LEU A 223 15.06 -2.56 -15.04
CA LEU A 223 13.66 -2.49 -14.61
C LEU A 223 12.79 -1.78 -15.66
N LEU A 224 13.21 -0.61 -16.15
CA LEU A 224 12.46 0.13 -17.17
C LEU A 224 12.36 -0.65 -18.49
N LYS A 225 13.43 -1.34 -18.92
CA LYS A 225 13.37 -2.21 -20.10
C LYS A 225 12.35 -3.33 -19.94
N SER A 226 12.36 -3.99 -18.78
CA SER A 226 11.39 -5.04 -18.46
C SER A 226 9.95 -4.51 -18.42
N TYR A 227 9.74 -3.34 -17.81
CA TYR A 227 8.44 -2.66 -17.82
C TYR A 227 7.96 -2.38 -19.25
N ALA A 228 8.85 -1.88 -20.11
CA ALA A 228 8.51 -1.57 -21.50
C ALA A 228 8.12 -2.81 -22.31
N ALA A 229 8.82 -3.94 -22.08
CA ALA A 229 8.51 -5.21 -22.72
C ALA A 229 7.19 -5.82 -22.24
N ALA A 230 6.82 -5.58 -20.97
CA ALA A 230 5.62 -6.17 -20.35
C ALA A 230 4.33 -5.36 -20.56
N SER A 231 4.40 -4.09 -20.96
CA SER A 231 3.22 -3.23 -21.18
C SER A 231 3.19 -2.64 -22.59
N SER A 232 2.08 -2.85 -23.28
CA SER A 232 1.78 -2.21 -24.57
C SER A 232 1.55 -0.70 -24.47
N LYS A 233 1.27 -0.18 -23.25
CA LYS A 233 1.02 1.24 -22.97
C LYS A 233 2.31 1.99 -22.57
N SER A 234 3.44 1.30 -22.52
CA SER A 234 4.70 1.81 -21.97
C SER A 234 5.23 3.08 -22.64
N SER A 235 5.10 3.22 -23.97
CA SER A 235 5.58 4.38 -24.72
C SER A 235 4.99 5.71 -24.20
N ALA A 236 3.68 5.76 -23.98
CA ALA A 236 3.01 6.95 -23.47
C ALA A 236 3.43 7.27 -22.02
N VAL A 237 3.60 6.24 -21.20
CA VAL A 237 4.06 6.38 -19.81
C VAL A 237 5.49 6.92 -19.77
N PHE A 238 6.38 6.42 -20.63
CA PHE A 238 7.78 6.83 -20.66
C PHE A 238 7.95 8.26 -21.16
N LYS A 239 7.19 8.66 -22.18
CA LYS A 239 7.12 10.06 -22.59
C LYS A 239 6.76 10.96 -21.41
N LYS A 240 5.79 10.55 -20.57
CA LYS A 240 5.41 11.30 -19.38
C LYS A 240 6.44 11.24 -18.26
N LEU A 241 7.09 10.10 -18.05
CA LEU A 241 8.22 9.98 -17.12
C LEU A 241 9.34 10.97 -17.47
N ASP A 242 9.68 11.12 -18.75
CA ASP A 242 10.71 12.07 -19.18
C ASP A 242 10.28 13.53 -18.97
N GLU A 243 9.03 13.87 -19.26
CA GLU A 243 8.47 15.19 -18.92
C GLU A 243 8.54 15.46 -17.41
N VAL A 244 8.20 14.47 -16.57
CA VAL A 244 8.24 14.59 -15.10
C VAL A 244 9.68 14.76 -14.62
N ARG A 245 10.66 14.01 -15.16
CA ARG A 245 12.09 14.16 -14.86
C ARG A 245 12.58 15.58 -15.13
N LEU A 246 12.20 16.17 -16.26
CA LEU A 246 12.56 17.55 -16.62
C LEU A 246 11.98 18.57 -15.62
N ARG A 247 10.72 18.40 -15.21
CA ARG A 247 10.07 19.27 -14.22
C ARG A 247 10.68 19.11 -12.83
N GLY A 248 11.03 17.88 -12.43
CA GLY A 248 11.67 17.56 -11.15
C GLY A 248 13.07 18.17 -11.01
N ARG A 249 13.88 18.16 -12.08
CA ARG A 249 15.21 18.79 -12.10
C ARG A 249 15.17 20.30 -11.85
N LYS A 250 14.17 21.00 -12.40
CA LYS A 250 14.02 22.45 -12.20
C LYS A 250 13.78 22.84 -10.74
N ARG A 251 13.15 21.98 -9.95
CA ARG A 251 12.92 22.23 -8.51
C ARG A 251 14.16 22.01 -7.64
N SER A 252 15.14 21.23 -8.11
CA SER A 252 16.38 20.97 -7.38
C SER A 252 17.42 22.09 -7.51
N MET A 253 17.25 23.04 -8.44
CA MET A 253 18.13 24.21 -8.62
C MET A 253 17.74 25.41 -7.73
N VAL A 254 16.70 25.26 -6.90
CA VAL A 254 16.34 26.24 -5.86
C VAL A 254 16.61 25.57 -4.52
N GLY A 255 17.88 25.55 -4.12
CA GLY A 255 18.36 25.02 -2.85
C GLY A 255 19.63 25.77 -2.47
#